data_AF-A0A7S3H448-F1
#
_entry.id   AF-A0A7S3H448-F1
#
_cell.length_a   1.000
_cell.length_b   1.000
_cell.length_c   1.000
_cell.angle_alpha   90.00
_cell.angle_beta   90.00
_cell.angle_gamma   90.00
#
_symmetry.space_group_name_H-M   'P 1'
#
loop_
_entity.id
_entity.type
_entity.pdbx_description
1 polymer ?
#
loop_
_entity_poly.entity_id
_entity_poly.type
_entity_poly.pdbx_seq_one_letter_code
_entity_poly.pdbx_strand_id
1 'polypeptide(L)'
;YKWAPKQELSAEDRIFVNNGGTPPPTEAPGGIAGTGVTVLAQITAHNADAQADKAAPAPPPETWGAYTVKSEESNGVIAMIDLLIKDLDKEMTEAETSEKDAQTDYNALMSDAAEKRATDAKALTEKSSAKADTDAALQGHGDAKKAAIAELMATEKYAQSLHSECDWLVQYYDVRKTARSEEIESLHRAKAVLSGADFALVQKQARTFLARRL
;
A
#
# COMPACT_ATOMS: atom_id res chain seq x y z
N TYR A 1 -14.48 31.87 -29.02
CA TYR A 1 -14.09 30.50 -29.37
C TYR A 1 -14.75 29.56 -28.37
N LYS A 2 -15.77 28.80 -28.77
CA LYS A 2 -16.36 27.75 -27.91
C LYS A 2 -15.52 26.49 -28.14
N TRP A 3 -14.99 25.92 -27.07
CA TRP A 3 -14.25 24.66 -27.14
C TRP A 3 -15.20 23.55 -27.61
N ALA A 4 -14.75 22.72 -28.55
CA ALA A 4 -15.51 21.55 -29.00
C ALA A 4 -15.57 20.52 -27.84
N PRO A 5 -16.71 19.84 -27.64
CA PRO A 5 -16.85 18.85 -26.58
C PRO A 5 -15.79 17.73 -26.73
N LYS A 6 -15.22 17.28 -25.60
CA LYS A 6 -14.25 16.18 -25.59
C LYS A 6 -14.94 14.91 -26.09
N GLN A 7 -14.39 14.29 -27.12
CA GLN A 7 -14.84 12.97 -27.57
C GLN A 7 -14.43 11.91 -26.54
N GLU A 8 -15.37 11.04 -26.16
CA GLU A 8 -15.06 9.89 -25.30
C GLU A 8 -14.38 8.80 -26.14
N LEU A 9 -13.21 8.33 -25.68
CA LEU A 9 -12.48 7.24 -26.35
C LEU A 9 -13.24 5.92 -26.18
N SER A 10 -13.26 5.11 -27.23
CA SER A 10 -13.83 3.76 -27.20
C SER A 10 -13.09 2.86 -26.19
N ALA A 11 -13.67 1.71 -25.86
CA ALA A 11 -13.04 0.77 -24.92
C ALA A 11 -11.73 0.22 -25.49
N GLU A 12 -11.65 -0.03 -26.79
CA GLU A 12 -10.43 -0.48 -27.46
C GLU A 12 -9.35 0.62 -27.50
N ASP A 13 -9.73 1.87 -27.76
CA ASP A 13 -8.79 3.00 -27.84
C ASP A 13 -8.20 3.37 -26.47
N ARG A 14 -8.97 3.17 -25.38
CA ARG A 14 -8.45 3.34 -24.01
C ARG A 14 -7.38 2.30 -23.66
N ILE A 15 -7.55 1.06 -24.09
CA ILE A 15 -6.56 0.01 -23.83
C ILE A 15 -5.27 0.32 -24.62
N PHE A 16 -5.40 0.81 -25.85
CA PHE A 16 -4.25 1.19 -26.67
C PHE A 16 -3.46 2.38 -26.08
N VAL A 17 -4.15 3.42 -25.61
CA VAL A 17 -3.51 4.57 -24.95
C VAL A 17 -2.90 4.19 -23.59
N ASN A 18 -3.55 3.31 -22.82
CA ASN A 18 -3.04 2.86 -21.52
C ASN A 18 -1.82 1.92 -21.65
N ASN A 19 -1.65 1.28 -22.81
CA ASN A 19 -0.47 0.49 -23.18
C ASN A 19 0.62 1.31 -23.88
N GLY A 20 0.52 2.65 -23.88
CA GLY A 20 1.57 3.56 -24.38
C GLY A 20 1.45 3.96 -25.84
N GLY A 21 0.35 3.64 -26.53
CA GLY A 21 0.08 4.13 -27.88
C GLY A 21 -0.40 5.59 -27.90
N THR A 22 -0.02 6.35 -28.92
CA THR A 22 -0.58 7.70 -29.15
C THR A 22 -1.99 7.58 -29.73
N PRO A 23 -2.97 8.39 -29.26
CA PRO A 23 -4.32 8.32 -29.79
C PRO A 23 -4.35 8.70 -31.29
N PRO A 24 -5.29 8.14 -32.08
CA PRO A 24 -5.40 8.46 -33.49
C PRO A 24 -5.56 9.98 -33.71
N PRO A 25 -4.87 10.59 -34.69
CA PRO A 25 -4.96 12.02 -34.94
C PRO A 25 -6.39 12.41 -35.35
N THR A 26 -6.90 13.47 -34.73
CA THR A 26 -8.20 14.05 -35.08
C THR A 26 -8.18 14.52 -36.54
N GLU A 27 -9.10 14.01 -37.37
CA GLU A 27 -9.25 14.46 -38.75
C GLU A 27 -9.53 15.98 -38.77
N ALA A 28 -8.69 16.73 -39.51
CA ALA A 28 -8.82 18.17 -39.62
C ALA A 28 -10.12 18.54 -40.34
N PRO A 29 -10.94 19.45 -39.78
CA PRO A 29 -12.09 20.00 -40.50
C PRO A 29 -11.60 20.70 -41.76
N GLY A 30 -12.11 20.29 -42.91
CA GLY A 30 -11.73 20.83 -44.20
C GLY A 30 -11.92 22.36 -44.31
N GLY A 31 -11.13 22.94 -45.21
CA GLY A 31 -11.34 24.29 -45.73
C GLY A 31 -10.69 25.39 -44.89
N ILE A 32 -9.73 26.08 -45.51
CA ILE A 32 -9.08 27.28 -44.98
C ILE A 32 -10.14 28.41 -44.89
N ALA A 33 -10.80 28.52 -43.75
CA ALA A 33 -11.65 29.67 -43.44
C ALA A 33 -10.74 30.84 -43.02
N GLY A 34 -10.64 31.87 -43.86
CA GLY A 34 -10.07 33.17 -43.46
C GLY A 34 -9.10 33.87 -44.40
N THR A 35 -8.82 33.36 -45.62
CA THR A 35 -7.80 33.99 -46.48
C THR A 35 -8.33 34.87 -47.61
N GLY A 36 -9.63 35.01 -47.85
CA GLY A 36 -10.16 36.02 -48.80
C GLY A 36 -9.57 35.96 -50.23
N VAL A 37 -8.97 34.84 -50.65
CA VAL A 37 -8.37 34.71 -51.98
C VAL A 37 -9.45 34.27 -52.96
N THR A 38 -10.14 35.24 -53.56
CA THR A 38 -10.88 35.05 -54.82
C THR A 38 -9.91 35.30 -55.97
N VAL A 39 -9.26 34.28 -56.52
CA VAL A 39 -8.46 34.45 -57.74
C VAL A 39 -8.71 33.31 -58.72
N LEU A 40 -9.70 33.53 -59.59
CA LEU A 40 -9.57 33.14 -60.99
C LEU A 40 -10.18 34.26 -61.85
N ALA A 41 -9.50 35.41 -61.89
CA ALA A 41 -9.76 36.46 -62.86
C ALA A 41 -8.89 36.18 -64.10
N GLN A 42 -9.55 35.67 -65.14
CA GLN A 42 -9.01 35.42 -66.46
C GLN A 42 -8.74 36.76 -67.17
N ILE A 43 -7.47 37.14 -67.35
CA ILE A 43 -7.08 38.30 -68.17
C ILE A 43 -6.87 37.81 -69.61
N THR A 44 -7.85 38.07 -70.47
CA THR A 44 -7.74 37.95 -71.92
C THR A 44 -7.57 39.37 -72.49
N ALA A 45 -6.35 39.76 -72.88
CA ALA A 45 -6.10 41.00 -73.62
C ALA A 45 -4.86 40.88 -74.51
N HIS A 46 -4.97 40.13 -75.59
CA HIS A 46 -4.17 40.37 -76.78
C HIS A 46 -5.13 40.33 -77.96
N ASN A 47 -5.27 41.49 -78.62
CA ASN A 47 -5.53 41.68 -80.06
C ASN A 47 -6.29 42.99 -80.26
N ALA A 48 -5.54 44.09 -80.34
CA ALA A 48 -5.95 45.27 -81.07
C ALA A 48 -4.72 45.85 -81.78
N ASP A 49 -4.92 46.09 -83.06
CA ASP A 49 -4.22 47.08 -83.89
C ASP A 49 -2.94 46.63 -84.59
N ALA A 50 -3.19 45.92 -85.69
CA ALA A 50 -2.45 46.09 -86.93
C ALA A 50 -2.56 47.55 -87.43
N GLN A 51 -1.45 48.14 -87.90
CA GLN A 51 -1.27 48.61 -89.30
C GLN A 51 -0.07 49.58 -89.43
N ALA A 52 0.90 49.13 -90.23
CA ALA A 52 1.83 49.85 -91.14
C ALA A 52 2.62 51.10 -90.68
N ASP A 53 3.96 51.00 -90.76
CA ASP A 53 4.76 51.84 -91.68
C ASP A 53 6.16 51.24 -91.93
N LYS A 54 6.60 51.25 -93.19
CA LYS A 54 7.90 50.74 -93.63
C LYS A 54 8.98 51.82 -93.50
N ALA A 55 9.91 51.62 -92.57
CA ALA A 55 11.26 52.17 -92.62
C ALA A 55 12.21 51.16 -91.95
N ALA A 56 13.32 50.80 -92.61
CA ALA A 56 14.31 49.89 -92.04
C ALA A 56 14.93 50.50 -90.77
N PRO A 57 15.00 49.77 -89.65
CA PRO A 57 15.59 50.30 -88.41
C PRO A 57 17.10 50.50 -88.58
N ALA A 58 17.62 51.60 -88.04
CA ALA A 58 19.07 51.86 -87.93
C ALA A 58 19.79 50.67 -87.25
N PRO A 59 21.09 50.42 -87.56
CA PRO A 59 21.83 49.32 -86.97
C PRO A 59 21.72 49.35 -85.44
N PRO A 60 21.51 48.20 -84.79
CA PRO A 60 21.24 48.13 -83.36
C PRO A 60 22.42 48.74 -82.58
N PRO A 61 22.15 49.55 -81.53
CA PRO A 61 23.20 50.04 -80.64
C PRO A 61 23.93 48.86 -80.00
N GLU A 62 25.23 49.01 -79.71
CA GLU A 62 26.03 47.98 -79.05
C GLU A 62 25.31 47.48 -77.79
N THR A 63 24.92 46.21 -77.81
CA THR A 63 24.21 45.56 -76.72
C THR A 63 25.20 44.71 -75.94
N TRP A 64 25.35 45.08 -74.67
CA TRP A 64 26.07 44.42 -73.58
C TRP A 64 27.51 43.98 -73.89
N GLY A 65 28.47 44.72 -73.32
CA GLY A 65 29.86 44.27 -73.20
C GLY A 65 29.95 42.85 -72.63
N ALA A 66 31.05 42.18 -72.96
CA ALA A 66 31.34 40.79 -72.61
C ALA A 66 30.81 40.40 -71.22
N TYR A 67 30.06 39.30 -71.15
CA TYR A 67 29.64 38.66 -69.91
C TYR A 67 30.87 38.44 -69.01
N THR A 68 31.04 39.33 -68.03
CA THR A 68 32.02 39.13 -66.97
C THR A 68 31.46 38.03 -66.09
N VAL A 69 32.07 36.85 -66.13
CA VAL A 69 31.82 35.80 -65.14
C VAL A 69 32.15 36.42 -63.78
N LYS A 70 31.12 36.72 -62.97
CA LYS A 70 31.28 37.12 -61.57
C LYS A 70 31.75 35.91 -60.75
N SER A 71 33.00 35.54 -60.93
CA SER A 71 33.62 34.36 -60.30
C SER A 71 33.64 34.47 -58.77
N GLU A 72 33.73 35.69 -58.22
CA GLU A 72 33.79 35.92 -56.77
C GLU A 72 32.48 35.62 -56.02
N GLU A 73 31.30 35.81 -56.62
CA GLU A 73 30.01 35.53 -55.96
C GLU A 73 29.74 34.01 -55.82
N SER A 74 30.23 33.18 -56.75
CA SER A 74 30.03 31.71 -56.73
C SER A 74 30.79 31.01 -55.61
N ASN A 75 31.97 31.52 -55.21
CA ASN A 75 32.74 30.97 -54.10
C ASN A 75 32.05 31.14 -52.75
N GLY A 76 31.26 32.21 -52.57
CA GLY A 76 30.47 32.42 -51.36
C GLY A 76 29.37 31.39 -51.18
N VAL A 77 28.69 31.01 -52.27
CA VAL A 77 27.63 29.98 -52.24
C VAL A 77 28.21 28.60 -51.98
N ILE A 78 29.35 28.26 -52.60
CA ILE A 78 30.05 26.99 -52.36
C ILE A 78 30.52 26.89 -50.89
N ALA A 79 31.06 27.97 -50.32
CA ALA A 79 31.44 28.01 -48.91
C ALA A 79 30.24 27.85 -47.96
N MET A 80 29.07 28.38 -48.33
CA MET A 80 27.83 28.21 -47.55
C MET A 80 27.31 26.76 -47.64
N ILE A 81 27.46 26.10 -48.80
CA ILE A 81 27.15 24.66 -48.96
C ILE A 81 28.12 23.80 -48.13
N ASP A 82 29.42 24.10 -48.13
CA ASP A 82 30.40 23.39 -47.31
C ASP A 82 30.15 23.56 -45.80
N LEU A 83 29.65 24.73 -45.39
CA LEU A 83 29.25 24.98 -43.99
C LEU A 83 28.00 24.18 -43.62
N LEU A 84 26.99 24.13 -44.50
CA LEU A 84 25.81 23.28 -44.30
C LEU A 84 26.15 21.79 -44.24
N ILE A 85 27.09 21.31 -45.05
CA ILE A 85 27.56 19.92 -45.00
C ILE A 85 28.21 19.65 -43.64
N LYS A 86 29.08 20.54 -43.16
CA LYS A 86 29.70 20.40 -41.83
C LYS A 86 28.70 20.46 -40.68
N ASP A 87 27.69 21.32 -40.77
CA ASP A 87 26.62 21.40 -39.78
C ASP A 87 25.80 20.10 -39.77
N LEU A 88 25.46 19.55 -40.94
CA LEU A 88 24.78 18.24 -41.05
C LEU A 88 25.63 17.10 -40.50
N ASP A 89 26.94 17.04 -40.80
CA ASP A 89 27.85 16.02 -40.26
C ASP A 89 27.94 16.11 -38.72
N LYS A 90 27.94 17.33 -38.18
CA LYS A 90 27.93 17.57 -36.74
C LYS A 90 26.61 17.16 -36.10
N GLU A 91 25.47 17.54 -36.68
CA GLU A 91 24.14 17.15 -36.21
C GLU A 91 23.95 15.64 -36.25
N MET A 92 24.44 14.95 -37.29
CA MET A 92 24.44 13.49 -37.37
C MET A 92 25.24 12.87 -36.24
N THR A 93 26.45 13.38 -35.98
CA THR A 93 27.31 12.87 -34.89
C THR A 93 26.68 13.08 -33.51
N GLU A 94 26.08 14.26 -33.28
CA GLU A 94 25.36 14.57 -32.03
C GLU A 94 24.13 13.66 -31.86
N ALA A 95 23.34 13.46 -32.92
CA ALA A 95 22.19 12.57 -32.91
C ALA A 95 22.58 11.11 -32.63
N GLU A 96 23.59 10.57 -33.32
CA GLU A 96 24.09 9.21 -33.12
C GLU A 96 24.58 8.99 -31.68
N THR A 97 25.31 9.95 -31.14
CA THR A 97 25.82 9.87 -29.76
C THR A 97 24.66 9.94 -28.77
N SER A 98 23.73 10.87 -28.94
CA SER A 98 22.56 11.00 -28.08
C SER A 98 21.67 9.75 -28.12
N GLU A 99 21.49 9.14 -29.28
CA GLU A 99 20.70 7.92 -29.43
C GLU A 99 21.39 6.73 -28.78
N LYS A 100 22.71 6.61 -28.91
CA LYS A 100 23.50 5.56 -28.25
C LYS A 100 23.47 5.67 -26.73
N ASP A 101 23.59 6.88 -26.21
CA ASP A 101 23.52 7.15 -24.77
C ASP A 101 22.11 6.84 -24.25
N ALA A 102 21.06 7.33 -24.93
CA ALA A 102 19.67 7.05 -24.59
C ALA A 102 19.34 5.55 -24.62
N GLN A 103 19.86 4.82 -25.62
CA GLN A 103 19.68 3.38 -25.72
C GLN A 103 20.37 2.63 -24.57
N THR A 104 21.56 3.10 -24.17
CA THR A 104 22.32 2.54 -23.06
C THR A 104 21.59 2.75 -21.74
N ASP A 105 21.14 3.98 -21.48
CA ASP A 105 20.38 4.35 -20.28
C ASP A 105 19.06 3.59 -20.20
N TYR A 106 18.35 3.43 -21.32
CA TYR A 106 17.12 2.64 -21.38
C TYR A 106 17.39 1.18 -21.01
N ASN A 107 18.42 0.56 -21.58
CA ASN A 107 18.76 -0.83 -21.30
C ASN A 107 19.19 -1.03 -19.84
N ALA A 108 19.97 -0.09 -19.29
CA ALA A 108 20.35 -0.09 -17.88
C ALA A 108 19.12 0.02 -16.97
N LEU A 109 18.24 0.99 -17.23
CA LEU A 109 17.02 1.20 -16.45
C LEU A 109 16.07 0.00 -16.53
N MET A 110 15.96 -0.66 -17.69
CA MET A 110 15.17 -1.88 -17.83
C MET A 110 15.75 -3.05 -17.02
N SER A 111 17.07 -3.21 -17.01
CA SER A 111 17.75 -4.22 -16.21
C SER A 111 17.56 -3.98 -14.71
N ASP A 112 17.82 -2.75 -14.26
CA ASP A 112 17.66 -2.35 -12.86
C ASP A 112 16.21 -2.49 -12.40
N ALA A 113 15.25 -2.10 -13.24
CA ALA A 113 13.83 -2.27 -12.94
C ALA A 113 13.42 -3.75 -12.83
N ALA A 114 14.01 -4.63 -13.63
CA ALA A 114 13.75 -6.07 -13.55
C ALA A 114 14.31 -6.65 -12.23
N GLU A 115 15.55 -6.30 -11.87
CA GLU A 115 16.16 -6.74 -10.60
C GLU A 115 15.42 -6.19 -9.38
N LYS A 116 15.02 -4.91 -9.43
CA LYS A 116 14.21 -4.28 -8.39
C LYS A 116 12.87 -4.97 -8.23
N ARG A 117 12.15 -5.27 -9.31
CA ARG A 117 10.88 -6.03 -9.24
C ARG A 117 11.07 -7.40 -8.62
N ALA A 118 12.13 -8.13 -8.99
CA ALA A 118 12.41 -9.44 -8.42
C ALA A 118 12.71 -9.37 -6.91
N THR A 119 13.50 -8.37 -6.50
CA THR A 119 13.84 -8.13 -5.09
C THR A 119 12.61 -7.73 -4.29
N ASP A 120 11.80 -6.80 -4.79
CA ASP A 120 10.61 -6.31 -4.11
C ASP A 120 9.54 -7.42 -4.00
N ALA A 121 9.42 -8.30 -5.00
CA ALA A 121 8.53 -9.46 -4.95
C ALA A 121 8.95 -10.48 -3.87
N LYS A 122 10.26 -10.74 -3.73
CA LYS A 122 10.80 -11.57 -2.64
C LYS A 122 10.54 -10.94 -1.28
N ALA A 123 10.85 -9.66 -1.13
CA ALA A 123 10.63 -8.92 0.10
C ALA A 123 9.14 -8.88 0.49
N LEU A 124 8.22 -8.74 -0.48
CA LEU A 124 6.78 -8.80 -0.22
C LEU A 124 6.37 -10.17 0.32
N THR A 125 6.86 -11.25 -0.29
CA THR A 125 6.56 -12.62 0.12
C THR A 125 7.07 -12.89 1.53
N GLU A 126 8.32 -12.53 1.83
CA GLU A 126 8.92 -12.69 3.16
C GLU A 126 8.16 -11.89 4.22
N LYS A 127 7.85 -10.60 3.94
CA LYS A 127 7.09 -9.75 4.86
C LYS A 127 5.67 -10.26 5.06
N SER A 128 5.03 -10.79 4.02
CA SER A 128 3.69 -11.39 4.14
C SER A 128 3.71 -12.65 5.00
N SER A 129 4.73 -13.51 4.84
CA SER A 129 4.90 -14.70 5.67
C SER A 129 5.14 -14.30 7.13
N ALA A 130 6.10 -13.41 7.37
CA ALA A 130 6.42 -12.94 8.72
C ALA A 130 5.19 -12.31 9.40
N LYS A 131 4.40 -11.53 8.65
CA LYS A 131 3.13 -10.98 9.16
C LYS A 131 2.17 -12.08 9.57
N ALA A 132 1.93 -13.06 8.70
CA ALA A 132 1.02 -14.17 8.99
C ALA A 132 1.47 -14.97 10.24
N ASP A 133 2.77 -15.23 10.37
CA ASP A 133 3.34 -15.90 11.55
C ASP A 133 3.13 -15.08 12.83
N THR A 134 3.36 -13.76 12.77
CA THR A 134 3.13 -12.89 13.93
C THR A 134 1.65 -12.77 14.29
N ASP A 135 0.75 -12.73 13.31
CA ASP A 135 -0.69 -12.66 13.53
C ASP A 135 -1.19 -13.98 14.16
N ALA A 136 -0.69 -15.13 13.69
CA ALA A 136 -0.99 -16.43 14.28
C ALA A 136 -0.47 -16.54 15.72
N ALA A 137 0.76 -16.10 15.98
CA ALA A 137 1.32 -16.06 17.33
C ALA A 137 0.51 -15.15 18.27
N LEU A 138 0.08 -13.97 17.78
CA LEU A 138 -0.75 -13.05 18.54
C LEU A 138 -2.10 -13.67 18.92
N GLN A 139 -2.75 -14.35 17.99
CA GLN A 139 -4.00 -15.08 18.25
C GLN A 139 -3.79 -16.19 19.28
N GLY A 140 -2.75 -17.02 19.10
CA GLY A 140 -2.40 -18.09 20.02
C GLY A 140 -2.12 -17.58 21.44
N HIS A 141 -1.37 -16.49 21.58
CA HIS A 141 -1.13 -15.85 22.88
C HIS A 141 -2.41 -15.24 23.47
N GLY A 142 -3.27 -14.66 22.64
CA GLY A 142 -4.56 -14.12 23.07
C GLY A 142 -5.47 -15.20 23.67
N ASP A 143 -5.54 -16.37 23.04
CA ASP A 143 -6.37 -17.47 23.52
C ASP A 143 -5.73 -18.18 24.72
N ALA A 144 -4.41 -18.37 24.72
CA ALA A 144 -3.69 -18.88 25.90
C ALA A 144 -3.90 -17.98 27.13
N LYS A 145 -3.87 -16.66 26.94
CA LYS A 145 -4.15 -15.70 28.01
C LYS A 145 -5.57 -15.84 28.54
N LYS A 146 -6.58 -15.95 27.66
CA LYS A 146 -7.98 -16.15 28.08
C LYS A 146 -8.15 -17.44 28.88
N ALA A 147 -7.56 -18.54 28.40
CA ALA A 147 -7.57 -19.82 29.09
C ALA A 147 -6.89 -19.71 30.46
N ALA A 148 -5.70 -19.13 30.54
CA ALA A 148 -4.99 -18.93 31.80
C ALA A 148 -5.77 -18.06 32.80
N ILE A 149 -6.47 -17.01 32.33
CA ILE A 149 -7.35 -16.20 33.19
C ILE A 149 -8.52 -17.03 33.71
N ALA A 150 -9.14 -17.86 32.88
CA ALA A 150 -10.23 -18.73 33.31
C ALA A 150 -9.78 -19.74 34.38
N GLU A 151 -8.61 -20.37 34.17
CA GLU A 151 -7.99 -21.27 35.15
C GLU A 151 -7.62 -20.54 36.45
N LEU A 152 -7.06 -19.33 36.35
CA LEU A 152 -6.76 -18.49 37.53
C LEU A 152 -8.03 -18.21 38.34
N MET A 153 -9.12 -17.79 37.68
CA MET A 153 -10.39 -17.52 38.34
C MET A 153 -10.99 -18.78 38.99
N ALA A 154 -10.84 -19.94 38.36
CA ALA A 154 -11.31 -21.21 38.91
C ALA A 154 -10.50 -21.61 40.16
N THR A 155 -9.16 -21.50 40.09
CA THR A 155 -8.27 -21.80 41.22
C THR A 155 -8.48 -20.84 42.38
N GLU A 156 -8.71 -19.56 42.13
CA GLU A 156 -9.01 -18.57 43.17
C GLU A 156 -10.34 -18.88 43.88
N LYS A 157 -11.39 -19.22 43.12
CA LYS A 157 -12.67 -19.66 43.71
C LYS A 157 -12.51 -20.93 44.55
N TYR A 158 -11.72 -21.89 44.08
CA TYR A 158 -11.44 -23.11 44.83
C TYR A 158 -10.68 -22.79 46.14
N ALA A 159 -9.68 -21.92 46.09
CA ALA A 159 -8.94 -21.47 47.27
C ALA A 159 -9.86 -20.76 48.28
N GLN A 160 -10.78 -19.91 47.82
CA GLN A 160 -11.76 -19.24 48.68
C GLN A 160 -12.73 -20.25 49.34
N SER A 161 -13.22 -21.23 48.57
CA SER A 161 -14.06 -22.31 49.12
C SER A 161 -13.31 -23.08 50.21
N LEU A 162 -12.05 -23.45 49.94
CA LEU A 162 -11.23 -24.18 50.90
C LEU A 162 -10.94 -23.35 52.15
N HIS A 163 -10.66 -22.06 52.02
CA HIS A 163 -10.54 -21.17 53.18
C HIS A 163 -11.82 -21.15 54.02
N SER A 164 -12.99 -21.06 53.40
CA SER A 164 -14.25 -21.06 54.14
C SER A 164 -14.49 -22.37 54.92
N GLU A 165 -14.13 -23.51 54.32
CA GLU A 165 -14.24 -24.82 54.96
C GLU A 165 -13.20 -24.99 56.09
N CYS A 166 -11.94 -24.61 55.83
CA CYS A 166 -10.85 -24.69 56.80
C CYS A 166 -11.05 -23.75 57.98
N ASP A 167 -11.49 -22.51 57.75
CA ASP A 167 -11.75 -21.53 58.81
C ASP A 167 -12.84 -22.04 59.75
N TRP A 168 -13.93 -22.58 59.19
CA TRP A 168 -14.96 -23.23 59.99
C TRP A 168 -14.40 -24.45 60.75
N LEU A 169 -13.50 -25.22 60.14
CA LEU A 169 -12.88 -26.35 60.81
C LEU A 169 -12.03 -25.94 62.01
N VAL A 170 -11.23 -24.89 61.86
CA VAL A 170 -10.32 -24.35 62.88
C VAL A 170 -11.09 -23.65 64.00
N GLN A 171 -12.09 -22.83 63.68
CA GLN A 171 -12.89 -22.10 64.67
C GLN A 171 -13.56 -23.03 65.70
N TYR A 172 -14.06 -24.18 65.25
CA TYR A 172 -14.72 -25.16 66.13
C TYR A 172 -13.84 -26.37 66.46
N TYR A 173 -12.54 -26.31 66.20
CA TYR A 173 -11.62 -27.41 66.50
C TYR A 173 -11.59 -27.71 68.01
N ASP A 174 -11.43 -26.68 68.84
CA ASP A 174 -11.32 -26.85 70.30
C ASP A 174 -12.61 -27.36 70.92
N VAL A 175 -13.78 -26.86 70.48
CA VAL A 175 -15.08 -27.37 70.94
C VAL A 175 -15.25 -28.85 70.59
N ARG A 176 -14.89 -29.25 69.36
CA ARG A 176 -14.94 -30.66 68.94
C ARG A 176 -13.95 -31.54 69.70
N LYS A 177 -12.76 -31.02 70.01
CA LYS A 177 -11.75 -31.71 70.80
C LYS A 177 -12.26 -31.95 72.23
N THR A 178 -12.79 -30.91 72.88
CA THR A 178 -13.35 -31.01 74.23
C THR A 178 -14.53 -31.96 74.26
N ALA A 179 -15.50 -31.84 73.33
CA ALA A 179 -16.64 -32.75 73.26
C ALA A 179 -16.21 -34.22 73.05
N ARG A 180 -15.19 -34.47 72.22
CA ARG A 180 -14.64 -35.82 72.05
C ARG A 180 -13.95 -36.33 73.31
N SER A 181 -13.22 -35.47 74.04
CA SER A 181 -12.62 -35.83 75.33
C SER A 181 -13.68 -36.17 76.38
N GLU A 182 -14.77 -35.40 76.44
CA GLU A 182 -15.92 -35.66 77.32
C GLU A 182 -16.63 -36.98 76.95
N GLU A 183 -16.81 -37.25 75.65
CA GLU A 183 -17.35 -38.52 75.17
C GLU A 183 -16.47 -39.70 75.60
N ILE A 184 -15.16 -39.63 75.41
CA ILE A 184 -14.19 -40.66 75.86
C ILE A 184 -14.29 -40.88 77.36
N GLU A 185 -14.36 -39.81 78.15
CA GLU A 185 -14.52 -39.92 79.60
C GLU A 185 -15.85 -40.57 79.97
N SER A 186 -16.94 -40.21 79.30
CA SER A 186 -18.26 -40.82 79.53
C SER A 186 -18.26 -42.31 79.21
N LEU A 187 -17.58 -42.73 78.13
CA LEU A 187 -17.40 -44.13 77.75
C LEU A 187 -16.55 -44.89 78.77
N HIS A 188 -15.49 -44.26 79.30
CA HIS A 188 -14.68 -44.82 80.39
C HIS A 188 -15.49 -45.00 81.67
N ARG A 189 -16.30 -43.99 82.05
CA ARG A 189 -17.21 -44.08 83.20
C ARG A 189 -18.25 -45.20 83.01
N ALA A 190 -18.86 -45.30 81.83
CA ALA A 190 -19.81 -46.38 81.53
C ALA A 190 -19.16 -47.77 81.62
N LYS A 191 -17.93 -47.93 81.09
CA LYS A 191 -17.16 -49.17 81.23
C LYS A 191 -16.85 -49.50 82.68
N ALA A 192 -16.50 -48.50 83.49
CA ALA A 192 -16.20 -48.68 84.90
C ALA A 192 -17.46 -49.10 85.69
N VAL A 193 -18.63 -48.49 85.43
CA VAL A 193 -19.93 -48.94 85.99
C VAL A 193 -20.19 -50.41 85.67
N LEU A 194 -20.04 -50.82 84.42
CA LEU A 194 -20.21 -52.21 84.00
C LEU A 194 -19.18 -53.16 84.62
N SER A 195 -18.03 -52.64 85.04
CA SER A 195 -16.96 -53.40 85.72
C SER A 195 -17.11 -53.39 87.25
N GLY A 196 -18.23 -52.88 87.78
CA GLY A 196 -18.55 -52.90 89.21
C GLY A 196 -18.09 -51.68 90.01
N ALA A 197 -17.64 -50.60 89.37
CA ALA A 197 -17.39 -49.34 90.05
C ALA A 197 -18.71 -48.58 90.28
N ASP A 198 -19.01 -48.26 91.54
CA ASP A 198 -20.26 -47.58 91.91
C ASP A 198 -20.11 -46.06 91.82
N PHE A 199 -20.72 -45.46 90.80
CA PHE A 199 -20.84 -44.00 90.63
C PHE A 199 -22.26 -43.51 90.90
N ALA A 200 -23.16 -44.40 91.30
CA ALA A 200 -24.55 -44.12 91.56
C ALA A 200 -24.75 -43.99 93.08
N LEU A 201 -25.41 -42.92 93.51
CA LEU A 201 -25.94 -42.71 94.88
C LEU A 201 -24.94 -42.18 95.93
N VAL A 202 -24.70 -40.87 95.89
CA VAL A 202 -24.60 -40.09 97.13
C VAL A 202 -25.98 -40.10 97.80
N GLN A 203 -26.30 -41.19 98.50
CA GLN A 203 -27.44 -41.26 99.38
C GLN A 203 -27.10 -40.42 100.62
N LYS A 204 -27.47 -39.12 100.61
CA LYS A 204 -27.37 -38.26 101.79
C LYS A 204 -28.23 -38.88 102.89
N GLN A 205 -27.61 -39.61 103.80
CA GLN A 205 -28.27 -40.18 104.97
C GLN A 205 -28.71 -39.01 105.87
N ALA A 206 -29.97 -38.59 105.77
CA ALA A 206 -30.56 -37.64 106.71
C ALA A 206 -30.74 -38.36 108.05
N ARG A 207 -29.80 -38.16 108.97
CA ARG A 207 -29.97 -38.59 110.37
C ARG A 207 -30.98 -37.65 111.03
N THR A 208 -32.23 -38.07 111.11
CA THR A 208 -33.25 -37.42 111.94
C THR A 208 -32.89 -37.64 113.42
N PHE A 209 -32.23 -36.66 114.03
CA PHE A 209 -31.94 -36.66 115.47
C PHE A 209 -33.18 -36.19 116.23
N LEU A 210 -34.08 -37.12 116.56
CA LEU A 210 -35.13 -36.90 117.56
C LEU A 210 -34.51 -37.07 118.94
N ALA A 211 -34.09 -35.97 119.58
CA ALA A 211 -33.87 -35.94 121.02
C ALA A 211 -34.97 -35.10 121.67
N ARG A 212 -35.89 -35.83 122.30
CA ARG A 212 -36.95 -35.31 123.16
C ARG A 212 -36.33 -34.94 124.51
N ARG A 213 -36.64 -33.73 124.99
CA ARG A 213 -36.34 -33.22 126.34
C ARG A 213 -36.71 -34.25 127.42
N LEU A 214 -35.80 -34.46 128.37
CA LEU A 214 -35.97 -34.27 129.83
C LEU A 214 -34.60 -34.39 130.51
#